data_AF-A0A843XLC4-F1
#
_entry.id   AF-A0A843XLC4-F1
#
_cell.length_a   1.000
_cell.length_b   1.000
_cell.length_c   1.000
_cell.angle_alpha   90.00
_cell.angle_beta   90.00
_cell.angle_gamma   90.00
#
_symmetry.space_group_name_H-M   'P 1'
#
loop_
_entity.id
_entity.type
_entity.pdbx_description
1 polymer ?
#
loop_
_entity_poly.entity_id
_entity_poly.type
_entity_poly.pdbx_seq_one_letter_code
_entity_poly.pdbx_strand_id
1 'polypeptide(L)' 'MKTQAHTQAALQAQLEAQTQAPVPHAHDHGGPSIMERFKRMTPPSFKGESDPLLEESWLREIEKIF' A
#
# COMPACT_ATOMS: atom_id res chain seq x y z
N MET A 1 36.18 12.45 37.53
CA MET A 1 35.80 12.74 36.14
C MET A 1 35.17 11.49 35.50
N LYS A 2 33.93 11.11 35.87
CA LYS A 2 33.28 9.87 35.36
C LYS A 2 31.98 10.14 34.58
N THR A 3 31.57 11.40 34.47
CA THR A 3 30.25 11.77 33.93
C THR A 3 30.22 11.84 32.40
N GLN A 4 31.36 12.07 31.75
CA GLN A 4 31.43 12.25 30.29
C GLN A 4 31.18 10.94 29.51
N ALA A 5 31.68 9.81 30.02
CA ALA A 5 31.52 8.51 29.36
C ALA A 5 30.05 8.05 29.34
N HIS A 6 29.29 8.37 30.39
CA HIS A 6 27.88 7.98 30.48
C HIS A 6 27.00 8.78 29.50
N THR A 7 27.31 10.05 29.28
CA THR A 7 26.60 10.89 28.31
C THR A 7 26.83 10.43 26.88
N GLN A 8 28.05 9.99 26.54
CA GLN A 8 28.33 9.48 25.19
C GLN A 8 27.60 8.15 24.92
N ALA A 9 27.59 7.24 25.89
CA ALA A 9 26.88 5.96 25.77
C ALA A 9 25.36 6.15 25.61
N ALA A 10 24.78 7.10 26.35
CA ALA A 10 23.34 7.40 26.26
C ALA A 10 22.95 7.96 24.88
N LEU A 11 23.79 8.80 24.29
CA LEU A 11 23.51 9.40 22.98
C LEU A 11 23.61 8.37 21.86
N GLN A 12 24.55 7.44 21.96
CA GLN A 12 24.73 6.36 20.99
C GLN A 12 23.54 5.38 21.03
N ALA A 13 23.08 5.00 22.23
CA ALA A 13 21.90 4.15 22.39
C ALA A 13 20.61 4.81 21.84
N GLN A 14 20.47 6.13 21.93
CA GLN A 14 19.33 6.85 21.33
C GLN A 14 19.36 6.89 19.80
N LEU A 15 20.54 6.83 19.16
CA LEU A 15 20.66 6.75 17.70
C LEU A 15 20.32 5.34 17.20
N GLU A 16 20.77 4.32 17.92
CA GLU A 16 20.45 2.91 17.63
C GLU A 16 18.95 2.64 17.78
N ALA A 17 18.33 3.15 18.85
CA ALA A 17 16.88 3.02 19.07
C ALA A 17 16.04 3.73 17.98
N GLN A 18 16.52 4.82 17.41
CA GLN A 18 15.83 5.52 16.30
C GLN A 18 16.00 4.82 14.95
N THR A 19 17.05 4.01 14.77
CA THR A 19 17.28 3.24 13.53
C THR A 19 16.52 1.91 13.54
N GLN A 20 16.11 1.46 14.72
CA GLN A 20 15.39 0.19 14.94
C GLN A 20 13.88 0.37 15.12
N ALA A 21 13.31 1.50 14.68
CA ALA A 21 11.88 1.57 14.50
C ALA A 21 11.49 0.52 13.43
N PRO A 22 10.60 -0.44 13.73
CA PRO A 22 10.05 -1.27 12.68
C PRO A 22 9.35 -0.33 11.72
N VAL A 23 9.87 -0.22 10.49
CA VAL A 23 9.11 0.35 9.39
C VAL A 23 7.75 -0.34 9.44
N PRO A 24 6.62 0.41 9.49
CA PRO A 24 5.33 -0.22 9.32
C PRO A 24 5.39 -0.80 7.91
N HIS A 25 5.62 -2.11 7.83
CA HIS A 25 5.47 -2.85 6.61
C HIS A 25 4.01 -2.61 6.27
N ALA A 26 3.77 -1.77 5.27
CA ALA A 26 2.44 -1.47 4.77
C ALA A 26 1.71 -2.80 4.69
N HIS A 27 0.67 -2.94 5.50
CA HIS A 27 0.08 -4.21 5.87
C HIS A 27 -0.04 -5.14 4.66
N ASP A 28 0.91 -6.05 4.52
CA ASP A 28 0.78 -7.23 3.69
C ASP A 28 -0.09 -8.18 4.51
N HIS A 29 -1.37 -7.81 4.65
CA HIS A 29 -2.40 -8.76 5.03
C HIS A 29 -2.31 -9.83 3.95
N GLY A 30 -1.83 -11.04 4.28
CA GLY A 30 -1.50 -12.12 3.34
C GLY A 30 -2.66 -12.69 2.50
N GLY A 31 -3.68 -11.87 2.22
CA GLY A 31 -4.62 -12.06 1.14
C GLY A 31 -4.17 -11.35 -0.15
N PRO A 32 -4.82 -11.68 -1.27
CA PRO A 32 -4.56 -11.03 -2.55
C PRO A 32 -4.78 -9.52 -2.46
N SER A 33 -3.89 -8.77 -3.11
CA SER A 33 -4.03 -7.32 -3.27
C SER A 33 -5.38 -6.96 -3.90
N ILE A 34 -5.83 -5.72 -3.71
CA ILE A 34 -7.06 -5.19 -4.33
C ILE A 34 -7.03 -5.42 -5.85
N MET A 35 -5.86 -5.23 -6.48
CA MET A 35 -5.65 -5.48 -7.90
C MET A 35 -5.84 -6.96 -8.27
N GLU A 36 -5.33 -7.89 -7.46
CA GLU A 36 -5.52 -9.33 -7.70
C GLU A 36 -6.98 -9.76 -7.52
N ARG A 37 -7.68 -9.21 -6.52
CA ARG A 37 -9.13 -9.43 -6.36
C ARG A 37 -9.89 -8.91 -7.57
N PHE A 38 -9.59 -7.70 -8.04
CA PHE A 38 -10.20 -7.12 -9.24
C PHE A 38 -9.98 -8.02 -10.46
N LYS A 39 -8.75 -8.50 -10.71
CA LYS A 39 -8.48 -9.42 -11.82
C LYS A 39 -9.26 -10.74 -11.74
N ARG A 40 -9.47 -11.29 -10.53
CA ARG A 40 -10.25 -12.52 -10.31
C ARG A 40 -11.74 -12.36 -10.62
N MET A 41 -12.26 -11.13 -10.57
CA MET A 41 -13.65 -10.83 -10.92
C MET A 41 -13.87 -10.79 -12.44
N THR A 42 -12.81 -10.89 -13.25
CA THR A 42 -12.88 -10.91 -14.72
C THR A 42 -13.64 -9.69 -15.29
N PRO A 43 -13.20 -8.46 -14.97
CA PRO A 43 -13.85 -7.24 -15.44
C PRO A 43 -13.91 -7.20 -16.97
N PRO A 44 -14.99 -6.67 -17.56
CA PRO A 44 -15.07 -6.51 -19.01
C PRO A 44 -13.99 -5.54 -19.52
N SER A 45 -13.36 -5.88 -20.64
CA SER A 45 -12.40 -4.99 -21.29
C SER A 45 -13.12 -3.87 -22.03
N PHE A 46 -12.65 -2.64 -21.87
CA PHE A 46 -13.06 -1.53 -22.72
C PHE A 46 -12.42 -1.65 -24.10
N LYS A 47 -13.20 -1.46 -25.16
CA LYS A 47 -12.74 -1.60 -26.55
C LYS A 47 -12.39 -0.28 -27.24
N GLY A 48 -12.54 0.85 -26.54
CA GLY A 48 -12.35 2.17 -27.15
C GLY A 48 -13.55 2.62 -27.97
N GLU A 49 -14.76 2.24 -27.55
CA GLU A 49 -15.99 2.63 -28.22
C GLU A 49 -16.12 4.16 -28.22
N SER A 50 -16.50 4.74 -29.36
CA SER A 50 -16.74 6.19 -29.49
C SER A 50 -18.20 6.57 -29.22
N ASP A 51 -19.08 5.57 -29.09
CA ASP A 51 -20.48 5.76 -28.74
C ASP A 51 -20.61 5.95 -27.21
N PRO A 52 -21.13 7.10 -26.75
CA PRO A 52 -21.29 7.40 -25.33
C PRO A 52 -22.15 6.38 -24.58
N LEU A 53 -23.17 5.79 -25.23
CA LEU A 53 -24.05 4.81 -24.59
C LEU A 53 -23.31 3.48 -24.34
N LEU A 54 -22.38 3.11 -25.22
CA LEU A 54 -21.55 1.92 -25.03
C LEU A 54 -20.49 2.14 -23.95
N GLU A 55 -19.92 3.35 -23.86
CA GLU A 55 -19.04 3.75 -22.76
C GLU A 55 -19.77 3.70 -21.41
N GLU A 56 -20.95 4.33 -21.30
CA GLU A 56 -21.76 4.30 -20.08
C GLU A 56 -22.16 2.87 -19.68
N SER A 57 -22.51 2.03 -20.66
CA SER A 57 -22.84 0.63 -20.40
C SER A 57 -21.65 -0.14 -19.84
N TRP A 58 -20.44 0.08 -20.37
CA TRP A 58 -19.22 -0.53 -19.84
C TRP A 58 -18.91 -0.06 -18.41
N LEU A 59 -19.06 1.24 -18.13
CA LEU A 59 -18.88 1.78 -16.77
C LEU A 59 -19.83 1.12 -15.77
N ARG A 60 -21.12 1.00 -16.11
CA ARG A 60 -22.12 0.34 -15.25
C ARG A 60 -21.77 -1.12 -14.95
N GLU A 61 -21.17 -1.83 -15.90
CA GLU A 61 -20.73 -3.21 -15.66
C GLU A 61 -19.50 -3.26 -14.73
N ILE A 62 -18.58 -2.30 -14.83
CA ILE A 62 -17.43 -2.18 -13.93
C ILE A 62 -17.86 -1.81 -12.51
N GLU A 63 -18.85 -0.92 -12.36
CA GLU A 63 -19.38 -0.52 -11.04
C GLU A 63 -19.97 -1.68 -10.25
N LYS A 64 -20.48 -2.73 -10.90
CA LYS A 64 -21.00 -3.94 -10.21
C LYS A 64 -19.92 -4.75 -9.49
N ILE A 65 -18.64 -4.49 -9.78
CA ILE A 65 -17.51 -5.22 -9.21
C ILE A 65 -17.08 -4.62 -7.85
N PHE A 66 -17.38 -3.35 -7.61
CA PHE A 66 -17.02 -2.60 -6.41
C PHE A 66 -18.22 -2.44 -5.46
#